data_AF-A0A819JL57-F1
#
_entry.id   AF-A0A819JL57-F1
#
_cell.length_a   1.000
_cell.length_b   1.000
_cell.length_c   1.000
_cell.angle_alpha   90.00
_cell.angle_beta   90.00
_cell.angle_gamma   90.00
#
_symmetry.space_group_name_H-M   'P 1'
#
loop_
_entity.id
_entity.type
_entity.pdbx_description
1 polymer ?
#
loop_
_entity_poly.entity_id
_entity_poly.type
_entity_poly.pdbx_seq_one_letter_code
_entity_poly.pdbx_strand_id
1 'polypeptide(L)' 'MTPIYWSFDHTLHLYPLPDLIVVCDKFKSITDTIADCTIINP' A
#
# COMPACT_ATOMS: atom_id res chain seq x y z
N MET A 1 -1.07 -17.44 -0.60
CA MET A 1 -2.39 -16.97 -1.04
C MET A 1 -2.91 -15.98 -0.01
N THR A 2 -3.47 -14.84 -0.45
CA THR A 2 -4.07 -13.81 0.40
C THR A 2 -5.60 -13.88 0.24
N PRO A 3 -6.33 -14.51 1.18
CA PRO A 3 -7.79 -14.58 1.10
C PRO A 3 -8.40 -13.18 1.28
N ILE A 4 -9.43 -12.86 0.49
CA ILE A 4 -10.11 -11.57 0.49
C ILE A 4 -11.58 -11.78 0.84
N TYR A 5 -12.12 -10.95 1.73
CA TYR A 5 -13.55 -10.91 2.01
C TYR A 5 -14.23 -9.96 1.02
N TRP A 6 -15.09 -10.51 0.15
CA TRP A 6 -15.64 -9.79 -1.00
C TRP A 6 -16.35 -8.48 -0.66
N SER A 7 -17.07 -8.40 0.47
CA SER A 7 -17.76 -7.16 0.84
C SER A 7 -16.80 -6.00 1.14
N PHE A 8 -15.53 -6.29 1.47
CA PHE A 8 -14.50 -5.28 1.75
C PHE A 8 -13.42 -5.17 0.66
N ASP A 9 -13.60 -5.79 -0.51
CA ASP A 9 -12.62 -5.71 -1.61
C ASP A 9 -12.31 -4.26 -2.01
N HIS A 10 -13.34 -3.41 -2.09
CA HIS A 10 -13.21 -1.99 -2.40
C HIS A 10 -12.30 -1.20 -1.44
N THR A 11 -12.14 -1.66 -0.19
CA THR A 11 -11.29 -0.99 0.81
C THR A 11 -9.81 -1.23 0.57
N LEU A 12 -9.45 -2.24 -0.23
CA LEU A 12 -8.08 -2.57 -0.61
C LEU A 12 -7.64 -1.87 -1.90
N HIS A 13 -8.53 -1.09 -2.52
CA HIS A 13 -8.22 -0.37 -3.76
C HIS A 13 -7.36 0.85 -3.44
N LEU A 14 -6.28 1.02 -4.19
CA LEU A 14 -5.41 2.20 -4.12
C LEU A 14 -5.83 3.28 -5.12
N TYR A 15 -7.06 3.23 -5.65
CA TYR A 15 -7.58 4.26 -6.55
C TYR A 15 -8.73 5.01 -5.89
N PRO A 16 -8.68 6.35 -5.82
CA PRO A 16 -7.58 7.23 -6.24
C PRO A 16 -6.29 6.97 -5.44
N LEU A 17 -5.14 7.23 -6.07
CA LEU A 17 -3.83 7.00 -5.46
C LEU A 17 -3.64 7.94 -4.26
N PRO A 18 -3.30 7.40 -3.06
CA PRO A 18 -3.04 8.23 -1.89
C PRO A 18 -1.66 8.91 -1.99
N ASP A 19 -1.42 9.94 -1.17
CA ASP A 19 -0.13 10.63 -1.12
C ASP A 19 0.97 9.82 -0.40
N LEU A 20 0.58 8.87 0.46
CA LEU A 20 1.49 8.04 1.26
C LEU A 20 0.95 6.61 1.44
N ILE A 21 1.79 5.63 1.18
CA ILE A 21 1.55 4.20 1.44
C ILE A 21 2.61 3.69 2.43
N VAL A 22 2.17 3.02 3.49
CA VAL A 22 3.03 2.42 4.51
C VAL A 22 2.85 0.90 4.48
N VAL A 23 3.88 0.15 4.05
CA VAL A 23 3.77 -1.29 3.78
C VAL A 23 4.13 -2.18 5.00
N CYS A 24 4.84 -1.66 6.01
CA CYS A 24 5.13 -2.32 7.30
C CYS A 24 5.43 -3.83 7.23
N ASP A 25 6.25 -4.25 6.27
CA ASP A 25 6.66 -5.65 6.09
C ASP A 25 8.05 -5.90 6.69
N LYS A 26 8.40 -7.17 6.87
CA LYS A 26 9.66 -7.65 7.45
C LYS A 26 10.87 -7.46 6.53
N PHE A 27 10.67 -6.95 5.32
CA PHE A 27 11.75 -6.65 4.38
C PHE A 27 12.51 -5.39 4.79
N LYS A 28 13.57 -5.08 4.04
CA LYS A 28 14.40 -3.91 4.29
C LYS A 28 13.56 -2.63 4.30
N SER A 29 13.94 -1.70 5.16
CA SER A 29 13.37 -0.35 5.14
C SER A 29 13.63 0.33 3.79
N ILE A 30 12.58 0.90 3.22
CA ILE A 30 12.60 1.59 1.92
C ILE A 30 11.76 2.86 1.99
N THR A 31 12.14 3.84 1.18
CA THR A 31 11.40 5.09 0.98
C THR A 31 11.57 5.47 -0.48
N ASP A 32 10.51 5.31 -1.26
CA ASP A 32 10.48 5.62 -2.69
C ASP A 32 9.29 6.53 -3.01
N THR A 33 9.36 7.25 -4.13
CA THR A 33 8.27 8.10 -4.61
C THR A 33 7.91 7.70 -6.04
N ILE A 34 6.63 7.41 -6.27
CA ILE A 34 6.09 7.00 -7.57
C ILE A 34 4.79 7.77 -7.82
N ALA A 35 4.71 8.49 -8.95
CA ALA A 35 3.50 9.24 -9.33
C ALA A 35 2.96 10.12 -8.19
N ASP A 36 3.85 10.88 -7.55
CA ASP A 36 3.57 11.75 -6.39
C ASP A 36 3.08 11.04 -5.12
N CYS A 37 2.99 9.71 -5.12
CA CYS A 37 2.78 8.89 -3.93
C CYS A 37 4.12 8.49 -3.30
N THR A 38 4.27 8.73 -2.01
CA THR A 38 5.41 8.25 -1.23
C THR A 38 5.12 6.86 -0.70
N ILE A 39 6.05 5.92 -0.85
CA ILE A 39 5.91 4.54 -0.38
C ILE A 39 7.01 4.28 0.64
N ILE A 40 6.62 3.92 1.85
CA ILE A 40 7.55 3.65 2.95
C ILE A 40 7.37 2.24 3.51
N ASN A 41 8.50 1.63 3.85
CA ASN A 41 8.56 0.47 4.73
C ASN A 41 9.48 0.83 5.91
N PRO A 42 8.98 0.93 7.14
CA PRO A 42 9.84 1.12 8.31
C PRO A 42 10.75 -0.08 8.58
#